data_AF-K1S065-F1
#
_entry.id   AF-K1S065-F1
#
_cell.length_a   1.000
_cell.length_b   1.000
_cell.length_c   1.000
_cell.angle_alpha   90.00
_cell.angle_beta   90.00
_cell.angle_gamma   90.00
#
_symmetry.space_group_name_H-M   'P 1'
#
loop_
_entity.id
_entity.type
_entity.pdbx_description
1 polymer ?
#
loop_
_entity_poly.entity_id
_entity_poly.type
_entity_poly.pdbx_seq_one_letter_code
_entity_poly.pdbx_strand_id
1 'polypeptide(L)'
;MGTMLQKNGLSAGEIPETWNITHRDTVYAIHKAYADAGCNIIKSNTFGANALKFKGTDYTVEEIVTSAIDIAKTAVSGKDKTFVALDLGPTGKLLKPYGELPFETAYELYKQQVIAGKKAGADLVLIETMGDTYEIKAAVLAAKEIAT
;
A
#
# COMPACT_ATOMS: atom_id res chain seq x y z
N MET A 1 1.56 10.69 -1.45
CA MET A 1 1.13 10.45 -0.05
C MET A 1 2.18 10.91 0.95
N GLY A 2 3.38 10.31 1.00
CA GLY A 2 4.39 10.57 2.05
C GLY A 2 4.66 12.05 2.39
N THR A 3 4.93 12.91 1.40
CA THR A 3 5.15 14.35 1.64
C THR A 3 3.95 15.06 2.26
N MET A 4 2.72 14.62 1.93
CA MET A 4 1.51 15.19 2.54
C MET A 4 1.36 14.74 3.98
N LEU A 5 1.69 13.50 4.31
CA LEU A 5 1.70 13.02 5.70
C LEU A 5 2.74 13.79 6.53
N GLN A 6 3.94 14.00 6.01
CA GLN A 6 4.99 14.81 6.66
C GLN A 6 4.53 16.25 6.93
N LYS A 7 3.87 16.89 5.95
CA LYS A 7 3.26 18.22 6.13
C LYS A 7 2.17 18.25 7.21
N ASN A 8 1.56 17.11 7.50
CA ASN A 8 0.52 16.96 8.53
C ASN A 8 1.07 16.38 9.85
N GLY A 9 2.40 16.33 10.03
CA GLY A 9 3.03 15.98 11.32
C GLY A 9 3.66 14.60 11.40
N LEU A 10 3.67 13.81 10.32
CA LEU A 10 4.37 12.52 10.31
C LEU A 10 5.87 12.75 10.55
N SER A 11 6.36 12.20 11.66
CA SER A 11 7.73 12.33 12.11
C SER A 11 8.66 11.31 11.45
N ALA A 12 9.96 11.62 11.42
CA ALA A 12 10.96 10.68 10.92
C ALA A 12 10.98 9.41 11.77
N GLY A 13 11.00 8.25 11.12
CA GLY A 13 10.99 6.94 11.78
C GLY A 13 9.60 6.36 12.07
N GLU A 14 8.54 7.16 11.95
CA GLU A 14 7.18 6.63 12.00
C GLU A 14 6.86 5.81 10.74
N ILE A 15 5.95 4.83 10.90
CA ILE A 15 5.47 3.98 9.80
C ILE A 15 4.21 4.65 9.22
N PRO A 16 4.28 5.26 8.01
CA PRO A 16 3.17 6.02 7.44
C PRO A 16 1.88 5.22 7.33
N GLU A 17 1.97 3.91 7.10
CA GLU A 17 0.81 3.05 6.90
C GLU A 17 0.02 2.83 8.21
N THR A 18 0.63 3.01 9.38
CA THR A 18 -0.10 2.94 10.66
C THR A 18 -1.09 4.09 10.86
N TRP A 19 -0.90 5.21 10.15
CA TRP A 19 -1.84 6.33 10.15
C TRP A 19 -3.18 5.99 9.52
N ASN A 20 -3.27 4.88 8.77
CA ASN A 20 -4.55 4.34 8.35
C ASN A 20 -5.41 3.90 9.54
N ILE A 21 -4.86 3.73 10.73
CA ILE A 21 -5.62 3.39 11.94
C ILE A 21 -5.61 4.57 12.91
N THR A 22 -4.44 5.15 13.15
CA THR A 22 -4.26 6.16 14.20
C THR A 22 -4.67 7.57 13.78
N HIS A 23 -4.68 7.88 12.47
CA HIS A 23 -4.93 9.22 11.93
C HIS A 23 -5.83 9.17 10.67
N ARG A 24 -6.90 8.36 10.74
CA ARG A 24 -7.81 8.08 9.62
C ARG A 24 -8.31 9.34 8.91
N ASP A 25 -8.75 10.33 9.67
CA ASP A 25 -9.31 11.58 9.14
C ASP A 25 -8.28 12.37 8.33
N THR A 26 -7.01 12.38 8.75
CA THR A 26 -5.92 13.03 8.02
C THR A 26 -5.67 12.34 6.69
N VAL A 27 -5.61 11.00 6.68
CA VAL A 27 -5.43 10.22 5.43
C VAL A 27 -6.61 10.41 4.50
N TYR A 28 -7.85 10.41 5.03
CA TYR A 28 -9.07 10.72 4.28
C TYR A 28 -8.99 12.09 3.62
N ALA A 29 -8.65 13.14 4.39
CA ALA A 29 -8.59 14.51 3.88
C ALA A 29 -7.56 14.65 2.74
N ILE A 30 -6.41 13.97 2.84
CA ILE A 30 -5.40 13.95 1.78
C ILE A 30 -5.95 13.27 0.52
N HIS A 31 -6.57 12.09 0.64
CA HIS A 31 -7.18 11.41 -0.51
C HIS A 31 -8.29 12.26 -1.15
N LYS A 32 -9.16 12.85 -0.32
CA LYS A 32 -10.26 13.70 -0.77
C LYS A 32 -9.73 14.91 -1.54
N ALA A 33 -8.66 15.54 -1.08
CA ALA A 33 -8.02 16.66 -1.77
C ALA A 33 -7.51 16.26 -3.18
N TYR A 34 -6.87 15.10 -3.32
CA TYR A 34 -6.45 14.60 -4.64
C TYR A 34 -7.65 14.27 -5.54
N ALA A 35 -8.68 13.65 -4.98
CA ALA A 35 -9.89 13.34 -5.72
C ALA A 35 -10.66 14.60 -6.17
N ASP A 36 -10.67 15.66 -5.35
CA ASP A 36 -11.25 16.97 -5.69
C ASP A 36 -10.42 17.74 -6.71
N ALA A 37 -9.10 17.53 -6.74
CA ALA A 37 -8.23 18.05 -7.78
C ALA A 37 -8.39 17.32 -9.14
N GLY A 38 -9.26 16.29 -9.22
CA GLY A 38 -9.59 15.59 -10.47
C GLY A 38 -8.76 14.34 -10.75
N CYS A 39 -8.05 13.79 -9.77
CA CYS A 39 -7.34 12.52 -9.96
C CYS A 39 -8.31 11.36 -10.24
N ASN A 40 -8.05 10.61 -11.32
CA ASN A 40 -8.82 9.40 -11.66
C ASN A 40 -8.34 8.14 -10.93
N ILE A 41 -7.14 8.17 -10.34
CA ILE A 41 -6.61 7.05 -9.57
C ILE A 41 -6.07 7.60 -8.25
N ILE A 42 -6.55 7.05 -7.15
CA ILE A 42 -6.05 7.32 -5.81
C ILE A 42 -5.23 6.10 -5.37
N LYS A 43 -3.94 6.32 -5.12
CA LYS A 43 -3.07 5.31 -4.51
C LYS A 43 -3.36 5.23 -3.01
N SER A 44 -3.69 4.06 -2.49
CA SER A 44 -3.87 3.87 -1.05
C SER A 44 -2.57 4.13 -0.29
N ASN A 45 -2.67 4.48 0.99
CA ASN A 45 -1.50 4.64 1.85
C ASN A 45 -0.96 3.26 2.29
N THR A 46 -0.48 2.46 1.34
CA THR A 46 -0.04 1.07 1.55
C THR A 46 1.36 0.78 1.00
N PHE A 47 2.09 1.80 0.54
CA PHE A 47 3.40 1.68 -0.11
C PHE A 47 4.33 0.64 0.53
N GLY A 48 4.52 0.69 1.86
CA GLY A 48 5.36 -0.27 2.60
C GLY A 48 4.58 -1.27 3.45
N ALA A 49 3.30 -1.53 3.18
CA ALA A 49 2.42 -2.30 4.05
C ALA A 49 2.68 -3.83 4.04
N ASN A 50 3.91 -4.26 4.25
CA ASN A 50 4.29 -5.67 4.30
C ASN A 50 4.66 -6.13 5.72
N ALA A 51 4.62 -7.44 5.96
CA ALA A 51 4.82 -8.02 7.29
C ALA A 51 6.21 -7.75 7.89
N LEU A 52 7.25 -7.47 7.08
CA LEU A 52 8.56 -7.11 7.61
C LEU A 52 8.52 -5.74 8.30
N LYS A 53 7.75 -4.80 7.77
CA LYS A 53 7.65 -3.42 8.28
C LYS A 53 6.86 -3.34 9.58
N PHE A 54 5.92 -4.25 9.80
CA PHE A 54 5.10 -4.33 11.02
C PHE A 54 5.67 -5.25 12.09
N LYS A 55 6.87 -5.81 11.88
CA LYS A 55 7.52 -6.64 12.90
C LYS A 55 7.75 -5.81 14.16
N GLY A 56 7.16 -6.24 15.27
CA GLY A 56 7.26 -5.57 16.57
C GLY A 56 6.19 -4.50 16.82
N THR A 57 5.19 -4.38 15.94
CA THR A 57 3.95 -3.64 16.19
C THR A 57 2.80 -4.62 16.43
N ASP A 58 1.66 -4.11 16.92
CA ASP A 58 0.43 -4.88 17.09
C ASP A 58 -0.43 -4.95 15.81
N TYR A 59 0.07 -4.41 14.68
CA TYR A 59 -0.70 -4.29 13.45
C TYR A 59 -0.39 -5.42 12.46
N THR A 60 -1.44 -5.94 11.83
CA THR A 60 -1.31 -6.88 10.71
C THR A 60 -1.39 -6.18 9.35
N VAL A 61 -0.86 -6.84 8.32
CA VAL A 61 -1.02 -6.39 6.92
C VAL A 61 -2.49 -6.26 6.55
N GLU A 62 -3.33 -7.22 6.96
CA GLU A 62 -4.75 -7.23 6.62
C GLU A 62 -5.48 -6.02 7.22
N GLU A 63 -5.28 -5.71 8.50
CA GLU A 63 -5.90 -4.56 9.16
C GLU A 63 -5.49 -3.24 8.50
N ILE A 64 -4.18 -3.05 8.28
CA ILE A 64 -3.65 -1.81 7.71
C ILE A 64 -4.15 -1.61 6.28
N VAL A 65 -4.04 -2.64 5.43
CA VAL A 65 -4.45 -2.55 4.03
C VAL A 65 -5.96 -2.38 3.93
N THR A 66 -6.75 -3.11 4.71
CA THR A 66 -8.22 -2.97 4.72
C THR A 66 -8.61 -1.55 5.12
N SER A 67 -8.01 -1.01 6.18
CA SER A 67 -8.25 0.36 6.62
C SER A 67 -7.86 1.38 5.55
N ALA A 68 -6.70 1.20 4.89
CA ALA A 68 -6.23 2.11 3.84
C ALA A 68 -7.16 2.16 2.63
N ILE A 69 -7.62 1.00 2.16
CA ILE A 69 -8.53 0.91 1.02
C ILE A 69 -9.89 1.50 1.38
N ASP A 70 -10.43 1.20 2.55
CA ASP A 70 -11.71 1.76 3.04
C ASP A 70 -11.68 3.30 3.08
N ILE A 71 -10.61 3.90 3.62
CA ILE A 71 -10.44 5.37 3.65
C ILE A 71 -10.42 5.93 2.22
N ALA A 72 -9.66 5.33 1.31
CA ALA A 72 -9.55 5.79 -0.06
C ALA A 72 -10.88 5.64 -0.83
N LYS A 73 -11.59 4.53 -0.67
CA LYS A 73 -12.93 4.31 -1.28
C LYS A 73 -13.95 5.31 -0.75
N THR A 74 -13.91 5.59 0.55
CA THR A 74 -14.77 6.61 1.17
C THR A 74 -14.46 8.01 0.62
N ALA A 75 -13.18 8.34 0.43
CA ALA A 75 -12.76 9.65 -0.10
C ALA A 75 -13.18 9.90 -1.56
N VAL A 76 -13.36 8.83 -2.35
CA VAL A 76 -13.80 8.92 -3.75
C VAL A 76 -15.28 8.61 -3.95
N SER A 77 -16.02 8.33 -2.88
CA SER A 77 -17.45 8.02 -2.95
C SER A 77 -18.22 9.14 -3.67
N GLY A 78 -19.05 8.75 -4.64
CA GLY A 78 -19.81 9.69 -5.47
C GLY A 78 -19.03 10.35 -6.60
N LYS A 79 -17.74 10.02 -6.81
CA LYS A 79 -16.98 10.46 -7.99
C LYS A 79 -16.99 9.38 -9.07
N ASP A 80 -17.49 9.74 -10.24
CA ASP A 80 -17.44 8.86 -11.41
C ASP A 80 -15.99 8.67 -11.88
N LYS A 81 -15.70 7.48 -12.41
CA LYS A 81 -14.41 7.14 -13.06
C LYS A 81 -13.18 7.43 -12.18
N THR A 82 -13.31 7.25 -10.87
CA THR A 82 -12.20 7.30 -9.92
C THR A 82 -11.96 5.91 -9.33
N PHE A 83 -10.73 5.43 -9.44
CA PHE A 83 -10.32 4.10 -8.98
C PHE A 83 -9.39 4.20 -7.78
N VAL A 84 -9.43 3.21 -6.90
CA VAL A 84 -8.51 3.07 -5.77
C VAL A 84 -7.51 1.97 -6.07
N ALA A 85 -6.22 2.32 -6.06
CA ALA A 85 -5.14 1.39 -6.28
C ALA A 85 -4.56 0.91 -4.95
N LEU A 86 -4.41 -0.42 -4.81
CA LEU A 86 -3.48 -0.99 -3.84
C LEU A 86 -2.06 -0.61 -4.26
N ASP A 87 -1.42 0.25 -3.47
CA ASP A 87 -0.07 0.73 -3.71
C ASP A 87 0.96 -0.22 -3.09
N LEU A 88 1.79 -0.83 -3.92
CA LEU A 88 2.85 -1.78 -3.54
C LEU A 88 4.22 -1.18 -3.87
N GLY A 89 4.96 -0.80 -2.83
CA GLY A 89 6.38 -0.44 -2.93
C GLY A 89 7.30 -1.63 -2.66
N PRO A 90 8.63 -1.42 -2.76
CA PRO A 90 9.61 -2.46 -2.47
C PRO A 90 9.53 -2.93 -1.01
N THR A 91 9.88 -4.19 -0.75
CA THR A 91 9.90 -4.78 0.61
C THR A 91 10.89 -4.10 1.55
N GLY A 92 11.84 -3.33 1.01
CA GLY A 92 12.92 -2.68 1.76
C GLY A 92 14.11 -3.61 2.04
N LYS A 93 14.13 -4.81 1.46
CA LYS A 93 15.23 -5.76 1.55
C LYS A 93 15.67 -6.19 0.15
N LEU A 94 16.99 -6.31 -0.05
CA LEU A 94 17.54 -6.87 -1.27
C LEU A 94 17.28 -8.38 -1.33
N LEU A 95 16.92 -8.87 -2.51
CA LEU A 95 16.76 -10.30 -2.77
C LEU A 95 18.13 -10.99 -2.91
N LYS A 96 18.17 -12.30 -2.65
CA LYS A 96 19.33 -13.13 -2.96
C LYS A 96 19.68 -13.08 -4.46
N PRO A 97 20.96 -13.10 -4.84
CA PRO A 97 22.14 -13.26 -3.98
C PRO A 97 22.70 -11.94 -3.40
N TYR A 98 22.18 -10.78 -3.80
CA TYR A 98 22.72 -9.48 -3.38
C TYR A 98 22.28 -9.04 -1.98
N GLY A 99 21.22 -9.66 -1.46
CA GLY A 99 20.79 -9.55 -0.07
C GLY A 99 20.40 -10.90 0.51
N GLU A 100 19.57 -10.84 1.53
CA GLU A 100 19.23 -12.01 2.36
C GLU A 100 17.82 -12.56 2.05
N LEU A 101 16.95 -11.75 1.44
CA LEU A 101 15.55 -12.12 1.25
C LEU A 101 15.41 -13.15 0.11
N PRO A 102 14.89 -14.36 0.37
CA PRO A 102 14.56 -15.30 -0.71
C PRO A 102 13.43 -14.76 -1.58
N PHE A 103 13.45 -15.12 -2.87
CA PHE A 103 12.41 -14.71 -3.82
C PHE A 103 11.00 -15.16 -3.37
N GLU A 104 10.89 -16.40 -2.89
CA GLU A 104 9.64 -16.99 -2.42
C GLU A 104 9.08 -16.23 -1.22
N THR A 105 9.95 -15.74 -0.34
CA THR A 105 9.54 -14.90 0.79
C THR A 105 9.05 -13.54 0.30
N ALA A 106 9.73 -12.91 -0.67
CA ALA A 106 9.25 -11.66 -1.27
C ALA A 106 7.86 -11.86 -1.92
N TYR A 107 7.67 -12.95 -2.67
CA TYR A 107 6.38 -13.31 -3.26
C TYR A 107 5.29 -13.45 -2.20
N GLU A 108 5.52 -14.19 -1.11
CA GLU A 108 4.51 -14.36 -0.05
C GLU A 108 4.17 -13.02 0.64
N LEU A 109 5.14 -12.10 0.81
CA LEU A 109 4.90 -10.76 1.34
C LEU A 109 3.99 -9.92 0.41
N TYR A 110 4.20 -9.97 -0.89
CA TYR A 110 3.33 -9.29 -1.85
C TYR A 110 1.95 -9.95 -1.92
N LYS A 111 1.89 -11.29 -1.90
CA LYS A 111 0.64 -12.05 -1.92
C LYS A 111 -0.26 -11.70 -0.75
N GLN A 112 0.28 -11.57 0.46
CA GLN A 112 -0.49 -11.12 1.63
C GLN A 112 -1.14 -9.75 1.42
N GLN A 113 -0.38 -8.79 0.87
CA GLN A 113 -0.90 -7.46 0.56
C GLN A 113 -2.00 -7.50 -0.51
N VAL A 114 -1.80 -8.28 -1.58
CA VAL A 114 -2.78 -8.41 -2.67
C VAL A 114 -4.06 -9.10 -2.20
N ILE A 115 -3.96 -10.15 -1.37
CA ILE A 115 -5.14 -10.80 -0.76
C ILE A 115 -5.94 -9.79 0.05
N ALA A 116 -5.28 -9.03 0.93
CA ALA A 116 -5.93 -8.02 1.75
C ALA A 116 -6.57 -6.91 0.90
N GLY A 117 -5.85 -6.39 -0.09
CA GLY A 117 -6.37 -5.35 -0.99
C GLY A 117 -7.55 -5.82 -1.83
N LYS A 118 -7.51 -7.06 -2.35
CA LYS A 118 -8.63 -7.67 -3.07
C LYS A 118 -9.86 -7.81 -2.18
N LYS A 119 -9.69 -8.35 -0.96
CA LYS A 119 -10.78 -8.49 0.02
C LYS A 119 -11.39 -7.14 0.39
N ALA A 120 -10.58 -6.10 0.49
CA ALA A 120 -11.02 -4.75 0.82
C ALA A 120 -11.64 -3.97 -0.36
N GLY A 121 -11.59 -4.51 -1.59
CA GLY A 121 -12.22 -3.89 -2.76
C GLY A 121 -11.36 -2.85 -3.49
N ALA A 122 -10.03 -3.03 -3.48
CA ALA A 122 -9.13 -2.28 -4.37
C ALA A 122 -9.49 -2.54 -5.84
N ASP A 123 -9.46 -1.51 -6.67
CA ASP A 123 -9.86 -1.58 -8.08
C ASP A 123 -8.69 -1.99 -9.00
N LEU A 124 -7.45 -1.71 -8.59
CA LEU A 124 -6.23 -2.10 -9.29
C LEU A 124 -5.06 -2.31 -8.31
N VAL A 125 -4.03 -2.99 -8.78
CA VAL A 125 -2.74 -3.11 -8.10
C VAL A 125 -1.74 -2.22 -8.81
N LEU A 126 -1.09 -1.33 -8.07
CA LEU A 126 0.00 -0.49 -8.54
C LEU A 126 1.30 -0.95 -7.90
N ILE A 127 2.25 -1.40 -8.71
CA ILE A 127 3.61 -1.73 -8.28
C ILE A 127 4.50 -0.52 -8.61
N GLU A 128 5.08 0.12 -7.60
CA GLU A 128 5.84 1.36 -7.79
C GLU A 128 7.21 1.39 -7.09
N THR A 129 8.08 2.29 -7.56
CA THR A 129 9.38 2.60 -6.92
C THR A 129 10.28 1.37 -6.69
N MET A 130 10.21 0.39 -7.59
CA MET A 130 10.98 -0.85 -7.49
C MET A 130 12.40 -0.64 -8.01
N GLY A 131 13.40 -1.03 -7.21
CA GLY A 131 14.82 -0.92 -7.57
C GLY A 131 15.43 -2.20 -8.16
N ASP A 132 14.71 -3.33 -8.06
CA ASP A 132 15.16 -4.66 -8.51
C ASP A 132 14.08 -5.31 -9.38
N THR A 133 14.41 -5.68 -10.61
CA THR A 133 13.49 -6.35 -11.54
C THR A 133 13.12 -7.75 -11.09
N TYR A 134 13.97 -8.42 -10.29
CA TYR A 134 13.63 -9.72 -9.73
C TYR A 134 12.59 -9.59 -8.62
N GLU A 135 12.66 -8.54 -7.82
CA GLU A 135 11.59 -8.20 -6.87
C GLU A 135 10.29 -7.80 -7.58
N ILE A 136 10.37 -7.02 -8.69
CA ILE A 136 9.19 -6.70 -9.53
C ILE A 136 8.50 -7.99 -9.98
N LYS A 137 9.27 -9.00 -10.39
CA LYS A 137 8.70 -10.30 -10.81
C LYS A 137 7.91 -10.95 -9.67
N ALA A 138 8.39 -10.92 -8.44
CA ALA A 138 7.66 -11.46 -7.29
C ALA A 138 6.33 -10.73 -7.07
N ALA A 139 6.33 -9.39 -7.12
CA ALA A 139 5.13 -8.57 -6.97
C ALA A 139 4.12 -8.82 -8.11
N VAL A 140 4.58 -8.91 -9.36
CA VAL A 140 3.73 -9.18 -10.53
C VAL A 140 3.10 -10.57 -10.46
N LEU A 141 3.86 -11.61 -10.07
CA LEU A 141 3.31 -12.96 -9.91
C LEU A 141 2.21 -12.98 -8.84
N ALA A 142 2.49 -12.40 -7.67
CA ALA A 142 1.50 -12.30 -6.60
C ALA A 142 0.24 -11.55 -7.04
N ALA A 143 0.40 -10.42 -7.76
CA ALA A 143 -0.72 -9.67 -8.30
C ALA A 143 -1.53 -10.49 -9.32
N LYS A 144 -0.89 -11.14 -10.29
CA LYS A 144 -1.58 -11.89 -11.36
C LYS A 144 -2.26 -13.16 -10.87
N GLU A 145 -1.72 -13.84 -9.88
CA GLU A 145 -2.29 -15.11 -9.37
C GLU A 145 -3.45 -14.88 -8.40
N ILE A 146 -3.48 -13.73 -7.72
CA ILE A 146 -4.50 -13.42 -6.71
C ILE A 146 -5.57 -12.45 -7.22
N ALA A 147 -5.21 -11.42 -7.99
CA ALA A 147 -6.14 -10.35 -8.38
C ALA A 147 -7.10 -10.75 -9.52
N THR A 148 -6.87 -11.90 -10.18
CA THR A 148 -7.78 -12.48 -11.18
C THR A 148 -9.07 -13.01 -10.58
#